data_AF-A0A8J6MX30-F1
#
_entry.id   AF-A0A8J6MX30-F1
#
_cell.length_a   1.000
_cell.length_b   1.000
_cell.length_c   1.000
_cell.angle_alpha   90.00
_cell.angle_beta   90.00
_cell.angle_gamma   90.00
#
_symmetry.space_group_name_H-M   'P 1'
#
loop_
_entity.id
_entity.type
_entity.pdbx_description
1 polymer ?
#
loop_
_entity_poly.entity_id
_entity_poly.type
_entity_poly.pdbx_seq_one_letter_code
_entity_poly.pdbx_strand_id
1 'polypeptide(L)'
;MEYVEIFALQEGVAYKNFVLAPFGGNVGINTSSPAYPLHIGNSAHVTTGGVWTNASSGEYKTDVKQLSAEKAMDALTQLKPVEFAYKADSQEKHVGFIAEDAPDIVATKDRKGMSPMDVVAVLTKVVQEQQKFIREQKEIVQKQHKTISELSERVAELKNKLK
;
A
#
# COMPACT_ATOMS: atom_id res chain seq x y z
N MET A 1 13.43 -12.61 30.73
CA MET A 1 12.93 -13.22 29.48
C MET A 1 13.81 -14.42 29.23
N GLU A 2 13.23 -15.62 29.21
CA GLU A 2 13.93 -16.83 28.79
C GLU A 2 13.86 -16.91 27.27
N TYR A 3 15.02 -16.96 26.63
CA TYR A 3 15.11 -17.18 25.20
C TYR A 3 16.30 -18.10 24.92
N VAL A 4 16.20 -18.85 23.83
CA VAL A 4 17.27 -19.73 23.35
C VAL A 4 17.92 -19.06 22.17
N GLU A 5 19.25 -18.99 22.20
CA GLU A 5 20.06 -18.44 21.12
C GLU A 5 20.77 -19.55 20.35
N ILE A 6 20.98 -19.33 19.06
CA ILE A 6 21.82 -20.17 18.20
C ILE A 6 22.96 -19.28 17.67
N PHE A 7 24.20 -19.69 17.88
CA PHE A 7 25.38 -18.96 17.42
C PHE A 7 26.26 -19.82 16.51
N ALA A 8 26.80 -19.20 15.45
CA ALA A 8 27.93 -19.74 14.71
C ALA A 8 29.22 -19.16 15.28
N LEU A 9 29.98 -19.99 16.02
CA LEU A 9 31.26 -19.61 16.61
C LEU A 9 32.39 -20.41 15.96
N GLN A 10 33.46 -19.72 15.56
CA GLN A 10 34.75 -20.37 15.36
C GLN A 10 35.56 -20.22 16.64
N GLU A 11 35.83 -21.34 17.31
CA GLU A 11 36.56 -21.37 18.58
C GLU A 11 37.90 -20.63 18.47
N GLY A 12 38.20 -19.78 19.45
CA GLY A 12 39.42 -18.96 19.49
C GLY A 12 39.49 -17.83 18.46
N VAL A 13 38.43 -17.57 17.69
CA VAL A 13 38.41 -16.51 16.65
C VAL A 13 37.34 -15.47 16.92
N ALA A 14 36.12 -15.68 16.44
CA ALA A 14 35.01 -14.73 16.51
C ALA A 14 33.70 -15.40 16.07
N TYR A 15 32.58 -14.72 16.35
CA TYR A 15 31.31 -15.04 15.74
C TYR A 15 31.39 -14.96 14.21
N LYS A 16 30.70 -15.88 13.55
CA LYS A 16 30.62 -15.97 12.08
C LYS A 16 29.19 -15.75 11.61
N ASN A 17 29.05 -15.49 10.31
CA ASN A 17 27.75 -15.49 9.67
C ASN A 17 27.12 -16.88 9.80
N PHE A 18 25.89 -16.92 10.28
CA PHE A 18 25.09 -18.13 10.29
C PHE A 18 24.37 -18.27 8.93
N VAL A 19 24.73 -19.30 8.16
CA VAL A 19 24.19 -19.53 6.80
C VAL A 19 23.31 -20.77 6.81
N LEU A 20 22.06 -20.62 6.36
CA LEU A 20 21.11 -21.71 6.19
C LEU A 20 21.08 -22.17 4.73
N ALA A 21 20.89 -23.48 4.52
CA ALA A 21 20.83 -24.11 3.19
C ALA A 21 22.02 -23.74 2.25
N PRO A 22 23.29 -23.80 2.70
CA PRO A 22 24.45 -23.33 1.92
C PRO A 22 24.72 -24.12 0.64
N PHE A 23 24.17 -25.33 0.53
CA PHE A 23 24.29 -26.19 -0.64
C PHE A 23 22.99 -26.25 -1.47
N GLY A 24 22.11 -25.27 -1.28
CA GLY A 24 20.79 -25.20 -1.89
C GLY A 24 19.69 -25.77 -1.01
N GLY A 25 18.45 -25.68 -1.51
CA GLY A 25 17.23 -25.95 -0.76
C GLY A 25 16.56 -24.68 -0.25
N ASN A 26 15.36 -24.83 0.31
CA ASN A 26 14.52 -23.73 0.77
C ASN A 26 14.47 -23.70 2.30
N VAL A 27 14.36 -22.50 2.88
CA VAL A 27 14.19 -22.30 4.32
C VAL A 27 12.70 -22.14 4.64
N GLY A 28 12.15 -23.07 5.42
CA GLY A 28 10.80 -23.02 5.94
C GLY A 28 10.75 -22.49 7.37
N ILE A 29 9.85 -21.54 7.66
CA ILE A 29 9.53 -21.11 9.02
C ILE A 29 8.09 -21.52 9.30
N ASN A 30 7.86 -22.40 10.28
CA ASN A 30 6.55 -23.00 10.56
C ASN A 30 5.96 -23.80 9.38
N THR A 31 6.82 -24.37 8.52
CA THR A 31 6.45 -25.30 7.45
C THR A 31 7.61 -26.26 7.20
N SER A 32 7.31 -27.54 6.99
CA SER A 32 8.31 -28.57 6.66
C SER A 32 8.50 -28.76 5.15
N SER A 33 7.65 -28.13 4.34
CA SER A 33 7.62 -28.30 2.89
C SER A 33 7.67 -26.94 2.18
N PRO A 34 8.78 -26.17 2.33
CA PRO A 34 8.89 -24.85 1.73
C PRO A 34 8.99 -24.92 0.20
N ALA A 35 8.09 -24.22 -0.50
CA ALA A 35 8.06 -24.14 -1.97
C ALA A 35 8.89 -22.97 -2.54
N TYR A 36 9.35 -22.07 -1.68
CA TYR A 36 10.09 -20.86 -2.03
C TYR A 36 11.36 -20.73 -1.20
N PRO A 37 12.41 -20.01 -1.68
CA PRO A 37 13.68 -19.86 -0.97
C PRO A 37 13.55 -19.51 0.52
N LEU A 38 12.61 -18.61 0.85
CA LEU A 38 12.11 -18.39 2.19
C LEU A 38 10.59 -18.54 2.16
N HIS A 39 10.03 -19.46 2.95
CA HIS A 39 8.58 -19.69 3.02
C HIS A 39 8.13 -19.75 4.48
N ILE A 40 7.18 -18.88 4.83
CA ILE A 40 6.53 -18.84 6.13
C ILE A 40 5.25 -19.70 6.07
N GLY A 41 4.93 -20.44 7.13
CA GLY A 41 3.79 -21.35 7.20
C GLY A 41 2.41 -20.70 6.99
N ASN A 42 2.33 -19.37 7.06
CA ASN A 42 1.14 -18.60 6.70
C ASN A 42 1.07 -18.23 5.21
N SER A 43 1.94 -18.81 4.37
CA SER A 43 2.09 -18.60 2.92
C SER A 43 2.79 -17.32 2.48
N ALA A 44 3.25 -16.45 3.39
CA ALA A 44 4.14 -15.36 3.03
C ALA A 44 5.51 -15.93 2.63
N HIS A 45 6.14 -15.38 1.59
CA HIS A 45 7.36 -15.96 1.04
C HIS A 45 8.20 -14.95 0.26
N VAL A 46 9.46 -15.30 0.02
CA VAL A 46 10.32 -14.60 -0.95
C VAL A 46 10.38 -15.43 -2.22
N THR A 47 9.98 -14.86 -3.35
CA THR A 47 10.07 -15.53 -4.65
C THR A 47 11.53 -15.83 -5.03
N THR A 48 11.75 -16.71 -6.02
CA THR A 48 13.10 -16.99 -6.54
C THR A 48 13.81 -15.73 -7.05
N GLY A 49 13.07 -14.70 -7.47
CA GLY A 49 13.62 -13.40 -7.87
C GLY A 49 13.92 -12.44 -6.72
N GLY A 50 13.74 -12.83 -5.46
CA GLY A 50 14.03 -11.99 -4.29
C GLY A 50 12.91 -11.04 -3.86
N VAL A 51 11.69 -11.18 -4.42
CA VAL A 51 10.54 -10.33 -4.06
C VAL A 51 9.77 -10.93 -2.91
N TRP A 52 9.49 -10.15 -1.87
CA TRP A 52 8.58 -10.54 -0.79
C TRP A 52 7.12 -10.53 -1.26
N THR A 53 6.40 -11.61 -0.95
CA THR A 53 4.99 -11.82 -1.30
C THR A 53 4.16 -12.03 -0.04
N ASN A 54 3.17 -11.16 0.17
CA ASN A 54 2.22 -11.28 1.27
C ASN A 54 1.22 -12.43 1.04
N ALA A 55 0.89 -13.17 2.09
CA ALA A 55 -0.25 -14.07 2.05
C ALA A 55 -1.56 -13.27 2.04
N SER A 56 -2.38 -13.43 0.99
CA SER A 56 -3.58 -12.60 0.81
C SER A 56 -4.82 -13.36 0.33
N SER A 57 -4.81 -14.70 0.38
CA SER A 57 -5.98 -15.53 0.03
C SER A 57 -7.21 -15.14 0.87
N GLY A 58 -8.40 -15.28 0.28
CA GLY A 58 -9.66 -15.14 1.02
C GLY A 58 -9.78 -16.18 2.14
N GLU A 59 -9.16 -17.34 2.01
CA GLU A 59 -9.12 -18.40 3.02
C GLU A 59 -8.39 -17.99 4.30
N TYR A 60 -7.48 -17.03 4.22
CA TYR A 60 -6.72 -16.53 5.39
C TYR A 60 -7.40 -15.35 6.08
N LYS A 61 -8.57 -14.93 5.59
CA LYS A 61 -9.24 -13.69 6.00
C LYS A 61 -10.64 -14.00 6.51
N THR A 62 -11.02 -13.31 7.58
CA THR A 62 -12.38 -13.30 8.13
C THR A 62 -12.93 -11.87 8.10
N ASP A 63 -14.25 -11.72 8.29
CA ASP A 63 -14.92 -10.41 8.40
C ASP A 63 -14.64 -9.47 7.21
N VAL A 64 -14.52 -10.04 6.01
CA VAL A 64 -14.17 -9.30 4.79
C VAL A 64 -15.32 -8.36 4.41
N LYS A 65 -15.05 -7.05 4.44
CA LYS A 65 -15.97 -5.97 4.05
C LYS A 65 -15.29 -5.06 3.04
N GLN A 66 -16.10 -4.40 2.20
CA GLN A 66 -15.58 -3.39 1.29
C GLN A 66 -15.03 -2.18 2.07
N LEU A 67 -13.89 -1.66 1.65
CA LEU A 67 -13.37 -0.38 2.14
C LEU A 67 -14.26 0.76 1.61
N SER A 68 -14.85 1.55 2.51
CA SER A 68 -15.68 2.70 2.12
C SER A 68 -14.82 3.83 1.55
N ALA A 69 -15.40 4.63 0.64
CA ALA A 69 -14.72 5.79 0.08
C ALA A 69 -14.38 6.84 1.15
N GLU A 70 -15.30 7.08 2.10
CA GLU A 70 -15.09 7.99 3.22
C GLU A 70 -13.87 7.59 4.05
N LYS A 71 -13.79 6.32 4.47
CA LYS A 71 -12.68 5.81 5.27
C LYS A 71 -11.34 5.87 4.51
N ALA A 72 -11.37 5.55 3.21
CA ALA A 72 -10.18 5.64 2.38
C ALA A 72 -9.71 7.10 2.19
N MET A 73 -10.64 8.03 1.99
CA MET A 73 -10.32 9.44 1.84
C MET A 73 -9.78 10.04 3.14
N ASP A 74 -10.41 9.74 4.28
CA ASP A 74 -9.93 10.16 5.61
C ASP A 74 -8.52 9.65 5.91
N ALA A 75 -8.23 8.39 5.56
CA ALA A 75 -6.88 7.88 5.69
C ALA A 75 -5.89 8.59 4.76
N LEU A 76 -6.29 8.86 3.51
CA LEU A 76 -5.42 9.58 2.56
C LEU A 76 -5.08 10.99 3.04
N THR A 77 -6.03 11.74 3.59
CA THR A 77 -5.79 13.10 4.08
C THR A 77 -4.88 13.14 5.30
N GLN A 78 -4.85 12.07 6.10
CA GLN A 78 -3.98 11.93 7.26
C GLN A 78 -2.58 11.42 6.92
N LEU A 79 -2.41 10.72 5.79
CA LEU A 79 -1.10 10.24 5.34
C LEU A 79 -0.16 11.41 5.05
N LYS A 80 0.99 11.42 5.72
CA LYS A 80 2.05 12.43 5.57
C LYS A 80 3.32 11.77 5.05
N PRO A 81 3.60 11.83 3.73
CA PRO A 81 4.86 11.36 3.19
C PRO A 81 6.03 12.14 3.79
N VAL A 82 7.11 11.44 4.12
CA VAL A 82 8.35 12.01 4.65
C VAL A 82 9.56 11.46 3.90
N GLU A 83 10.64 12.24 3.86
CA GLU A 83 11.98 11.75 3.55
C GLU A 83 12.67 11.36 4.86
N PHE A 84 13.36 10.22 4.86
CA PHE A 84 14.09 9.76 6.04
C PHE A 84 15.32 8.94 5.65
N ALA A 85 16.21 8.73 6.60
CA ALA A 85 17.28 7.74 6.52
C ALA A 85 17.18 6.84 7.75
N TYR A 86 17.53 5.56 7.61
CA TYR A 86 17.54 4.67 8.77
C TYR A 86 18.71 5.02 9.69
N LYS A 87 18.54 4.82 11.00
CA LYS A 87 19.65 5.05 11.96
C LYS A 87 20.86 4.14 11.69
N ALA A 88 20.60 2.92 11.20
CA ALA A 88 21.63 1.96 10.82
C ALA A 88 22.36 2.35 9.52
N ASP A 89 21.73 3.14 8.66
CA ASP A 89 22.31 3.65 7.43
C ASP A 89 21.82 5.08 7.17
N SER A 90 22.56 6.04 7.72
CA SER A 90 22.24 7.47 7.59
C SER A 90 22.59 8.07 6.21
N GLN A 91 23.31 7.32 5.37
CA GLN A 91 23.77 7.80 4.07
C GLN A 91 22.74 7.55 2.97
N GLU A 92 21.91 6.51 3.12
CA GLU A 92 20.84 6.21 2.18
C GLU A 92 19.53 6.91 2.58
N LYS A 93 19.00 7.72 1.67
CA LYS A 93 17.71 8.40 1.85
C LYS A 93 16.58 7.59 1.21
N HIS A 94 15.44 7.56 1.89
CA HIS A 94 14.23 6.90 1.47
C HIS A 94 13.04 7.84 1.58
N VAL A 95 11.96 7.49 0.89
CA VAL A 95 10.64 8.10 1.05
C VAL A 95 9.70 7.10 1.70
N GLY A 96 8.82 7.58 2.57
CA GLY A 96 7.86 6.71 3.24
C GLY A 96 7.00 7.46 4.24
N PHE A 97 6.67 6.79 5.32
CA PHE A 97 5.73 7.28 6.34
C PHE A 97 6.26 6.95 7.73
N ILE A 98 5.87 7.75 8.72
CA ILE A 98 6.06 7.45 10.14
C ILE A 98 4.81 6.73 10.64
N ALA A 99 4.97 5.50 11.13
CA ALA A 99 3.85 4.65 11.54
C ALA A 99 3.05 5.27 12.71
N GLU A 100 3.72 6.00 13.60
CA GLU A 100 3.11 6.70 14.73
C GLU A 100 2.27 7.92 14.34
N ASP A 101 2.45 8.44 13.13
CA ASP A 101 1.66 9.56 12.59
C ASP A 101 0.59 9.09 11.59
N ALA A 102 0.66 7.83 11.16
CA ALA A 102 -0.21 7.26 10.13
C ALA A 102 -1.60 6.84 10.70
N PRO A 103 -2.65 6.84 9.87
CA PRO A 103 -3.96 6.38 10.30
C PRO A 103 -3.96 4.88 10.63
N ASP A 104 -4.81 4.46 11.58
CA ASP A 104 -4.82 3.09 12.10
C ASP A 104 -5.02 2.00 11.05
N ILE A 105 -5.66 2.31 9.91
CA ILE A 105 -5.93 1.32 8.87
C ILE A 105 -4.70 0.93 8.02
N VAL A 106 -3.61 1.68 8.13
CA VAL A 106 -2.35 1.44 7.38
C VAL A 106 -1.14 1.22 8.29
N ALA A 107 -1.33 1.33 9.60
CA ALA A 107 -0.30 1.12 10.60
C ALA A 107 -0.52 -0.21 11.34
N THR A 108 0.56 -0.84 11.78
CA THR A 108 0.49 -1.99 12.68
C THR A 108 -0.06 -1.56 14.04
N LYS A 109 -0.57 -2.52 14.82
CA LYS A 109 -1.18 -2.25 16.13
C LYS A 109 -0.24 -1.55 17.13
N ASP A 110 1.05 -1.85 17.07
CA ASP A 110 2.08 -1.21 17.88
C ASP A 110 2.54 0.15 17.34
N ARG A 111 2.03 0.54 16.16
CA ARG A 111 2.38 1.75 15.42
C ARG A 111 3.88 1.85 15.13
N LYS A 112 4.56 0.72 14.91
CA LYS A 112 6.01 0.66 14.56
C LYS A 112 6.28 0.12 13.16
N GLY A 113 5.25 -0.37 12.48
CA GLY A 113 5.33 -0.88 11.12
C GLY A 113 4.15 -0.43 10.28
N MET A 114 4.33 -0.53 8.96
CA MET A 114 3.29 -0.30 7.99
C MET A 114 3.44 -1.31 6.86
N SER A 115 2.31 -1.77 6.31
CA SER A 115 2.29 -2.59 5.12
C SER A 115 2.10 -1.70 3.90
N PRO A 116 2.98 -1.75 2.88
CA PRO A 116 2.77 -1.04 1.62
C PRO A 116 1.42 -1.41 0.96
N MET A 117 0.95 -2.65 1.15
CA MET A 117 -0.33 -3.11 0.60
C MET A 117 -1.53 -2.41 1.21
N ASP A 118 -1.47 -2.00 2.48
CA ASP A 118 -2.59 -1.29 3.12
C ASP A 118 -2.73 0.11 2.53
N VAL A 119 -1.60 0.80 2.31
CA VAL A 119 -1.56 2.10 1.63
C VAL A 119 -2.05 1.97 0.18
N VAL A 120 -1.60 0.96 -0.56
CA VAL A 120 -2.05 0.71 -1.94
C VAL A 120 -3.56 0.45 -2.01
N ALA A 121 -4.13 -0.30 -1.05
CA ALA A 121 -5.57 -0.54 -0.99
C ALA A 121 -6.36 0.76 -0.76
N VAL A 122 -5.90 1.62 0.15
CA VAL A 122 -6.47 2.96 0.38
C VAL A 122 -6.43 3.80 -0.89
N LEU A 123 -5.25 3.93 -1.50
CA LEU A 123 -5.06 4.71 -2.72
C LEU A 123 -5.92 4.18 -3.88
N THR A 124 -6.03 2.87 -4.02
CA THR A 124 -6.89 2.23 -5.04
C THR A 124 -8.34 2.67 -4.87
N LYS A 125 -8.87 2.62 -3.64
CA LYS A 125 -10.26 3.02 -3.38
C LYS A 125 -10.49 4.50 -3.61
N VAL A 126 -9.54 5.36 -3.23
CA VAL A 126 -9.63 6.80 -3.50
C VAL A 126 -9.64 7.07 -4.99
N VAL A 127 -8.74 6.47 -5.77
CA VAL A 127 -8.68 6.65 -7.22
C VAL A 127 -9.98 6.17 -7.89
N GLN A 128 -10.55 5.05 -7.45
CA GLN A 128 -11.86 4.59 -7.94
C GLN A 128 -12.97 5.62 -7.71
N GLU A 129 -13.03 6.24 -6.53
CA GLU A 129 -14.03 7.27 -6.22
C GLU A 129 -13.77 8.56 -7.01
N GLN A 130 -12.51 8.98 -7.14
CA GLN A 130 -12.14 10.13 -7.96
C GLN A 130 -12.53 9.93 -9.43
N GLN A 131 -12.34 8.71 -9.99
CA GLN A 131 -12.77 8.39 -11.35
C GLN A 131 -14.29 8.50 -11.53
N LYS A 132 -15.07 8.19 -10.51
CA LYS A 132 -16.53 8.38 -10.53
C LYS A 132 -16.87 9.88 -10.56
N PHE A 133 -16.27 10.67 -9.69
CA PHE A 133 -16.49 12.13 -9.67
C PHE A 133 -16.08 12.80 -10.98
N ILE A 134 -14.97 12.38 -11.60
CA ILE A 134 -14.53 12.92 -12.91
C ILE A 134 -15.57 12.66 -14.00
N ARG A 135 -16.20 11.48 -14.04
CA ARG A 135 -17.26 11.18 -15.01
C ARG A 135 -18.48 12.06 -14.79
N GLU A 136 -18.93 12.18 -13.55
CA GLU A 136 -20.08 13.00 -13.19
C GLU A 136 -19.83 14.50 -13.53
N GLN A 137 -18.65 15.02 -13.21
CA GLN A 137 -18.27 16.39 -13.57
C GLN A 137 -18.23 16.60 -15.09
N LYS A 138 -17.74 15.62 -15.86
CA LYS A 138 -17.71 15.71 -17.33
C LYS A 138 -19.11 15.80 -17.92
N GLU A 139 -20.07 15.04 -17.40
CA GLU A 139 -21.47 15.12 -17.82
C GLU A 139 -22.10 16.48 -17.48
N ILE A 140 -21.81 17.02 -16.30
CA ILE A 140 -22.28 18.34 -15.89
C ILE A 140 -21.72 19.42 -16.83
N VAL A 141 -20.42 19.39 -17.11
CA VAL A 141 -19.77 20.34 -18.02
C VAL A 141 -20.39 20.28 -19.42
N GLN A 142 -20.68 19.08 -19.94
CA GLN A 142 -21.34 18.93 -21.24
C GLN A 142 -22.76 19.51 -21.25
N LYS A 143 -23.54 19.26 -20.21
CA LYS A 143 -24.90 19.83 -20.06
C LYS A 143 -24.85 21.35 -19.98
N GLN A 144 -23.94 21.89 -19.17
CA GLN A 144 -23.74 23.34 -19.05
C GLN A 144 -23.35 23.97 -20.39
N HIS A 145 -22.44 23.34 -21.15
CA HIS A 145 -22.03 23.83 -22.47
C HIS A 145 -23.22 23.88 -23.44
N LYS A 146 -24.07 22.85 -23.46
CA LYS A 146 -25.29 22.83 -24.27
C LYS A 146 -26.24 23.97 -23.88
N THR A 147 -26.51 24.15 -22.59
CA THR A 147 -27.38 25.25 -22.10
C THR A 147 -26.81 26.62 -22.45
N ILE A 148 -25.49 26.83 -22.34
CA ILE A 148 -24.85 28.09 -22.71
C ILE A 148 -25.03 28.36 -24.22
N SER A 149 -24.90 27.35 -25.07
CA SER A 149 -25.14 27.47 -26.52
C SER A 149 -26.57 27.90 -26.81
N GLU A 150 -27.56 27.19 -26.25
CA GLU A 150 -28.98 27.47 -26.45
C GLU A 150 -29.38 28.87 -25.95
N LEU A 151 -28.86 29.30 -24.81
CA LEU A 151 -29.09 30.65 -24.28
C LEU A 151 -28.45 31.72 -25.17
N SER A 152 -27.24 31.46 -25.68
CA SER A 152 -26.54 32.40 -26.56
C SER A 152 -27.30 32.61 -27.89
N GLU A 153 -27.82 31.53 -28.47
CA GLU A 153 -28.68 31.59 -29.67
C GLU A 153 -29.96 32.39 -29.40
N ARG A 154 -30.66 32.10 -28.29
CA ARG A 154 -31.89 32.82 -27.93
C ARG A 154 -31.67 34.31 -27.70
N VAL A 155 -30.55 34.68 -27.08
CA VAL A 155 -30.15 36.09 -26.90
C VAL A 155 -29.91 36.76 -28.27
N ALA A 156 -29.29 36.08 -29.23
CA ALA A 156 -29.08 36.59 -30.57
C ALA A 156 -30.42 36.81 -31.32
N GLU A 157 -31.34 35.84 -31.23
CA GLU A 157 -32.68 35.97 -31.83
C GLU A 157 -33.47 37.14 -31.25
N LEU A 158 -33.47 37.31 -29.92
CA LEU A 158 -34.16 38.41 -29.26
C LEU A 158 -33.58 39.77 -29.65
N LYS A 159 -32.25 39.88 -29.74
CA LYS A 159 -31.58 41.10 -30.23
C LYS A 159 -31.96 41.44 -31.66
N ASN A 160 -32.11 40.45 -32.53
CA ASN A 160 -32.53 40.67 -33.92
C ASN A 160 -33.99 41.11 -34.02
N LYS A 161 -34.88 40.64 -33.14
CA LYS A 161 -36.29 41.06 -33.10
C LYS A 161 -36.51 42.48 -32.56
N LEU A 162 -35.53 43.05 -31.86
CA LEU A 162 -35.57 44.39 -31.28
C LEU A 162 -34.95 45.47 -32.19
N LYS A 163 -34.37 45.07 -33.33
CA LYS A 163 -33.89 45.97 -34.38
C LYS A 163 -34.97 46.12 -35.45
#